data_AF-A0A256YGB1-F1
#
_entry.id   AF-A0A256YGB1-F1
#
_cell.length_a   1.000
_cell.length_b   1.000
_cell.length_c   1.000
_cell.angle_alpha   90.00
_cell.angle_beta   90.00
_cell.angle_gamma   90.00
#
_symmetry.space_group_name_H-M   'P 1'
#
loop_
_entity.id
_entity.type
_entity.pdbx_description
1 polymer ?
#
loop_
_entity_poly.entity_id
_entity_poly.type
_entity_poly.pdbx_seq_one_letter_code
_entity_poly.pdbx_strand_id
1 'polypeptide(L)' 'MKTKRTEILMRGITLGAEFALIVVVLIFLGYFLGAKISESVAMIGMTIGAFLGLALATYQLIKRVG' A
#
# COMPACT_ATOMS: atom_id res chain seq x y z
N MET A 1 -20.71 -6.08 -24.61
CA MET A 1 -20.01 -7.24 -24.00
C MET A 1 -18.58 -6.82 -23.69
N LYS A 2 -18.19 -6.73 -22.41
CA LYS A 2 -16.76 -6.60 -22.06
C LYS A 2 -16.09 -7.94 -22.38
N THR A 3 -15.02 -7.93 -23.17
CA THR A 3 -14.24 -9.13 -23.45
C THR A 3 -13.56 -9.61 -22.17
N LYS A 4 -13.38 -10.93 -21.98
CA LYS A 4 -12.69 -11.54 -20.81
C LYS A 4 -11.36 -10.83 -20.49
N ARG A 5 -10.66 -10.35 -21.52
CA ARG A 5 -9.41 -9.58 -21.41
C ARG A 5 -9.58 -8.24 -20.67
N THR A 6 -10.65 -7.50 -20.96
CA THR A 6 -10.96 -6.23 -20.29
C THR A 6 -11.31 -6.44 -18.82
N GLU A 7 -11.97 -7.54 -18.49
CA GLU A 7 -12.32 -7.86 -17.10
C GLU A 7 -11.08 -8.20 -16.25
N ILE A 8 -10.17 -9.00 -16.79
CA ILE A 8 -8.89 -9.33 -16.12
C ILE A 8 -8.05 -8.06 -15.92
N LEU A 9 -7.96 -7.19 -16.93
CA LEU A 9 -7.25 -5.92 -16.84
C LEU A 9 -7.84 -5.02 -15.75
N MET A 10 -9.16 -4.85 -15.71
CA MET A 10 -9.84 -4.05 -14.68
C MET A 10 -9.53 -4.59 -13.28
N ARG A 11 -9.61 -5.91 -13.07
CA ARG A 11 -9.29 -6.53 -11.78
C ARG A 11 -7.83 -6.30 -11.38
N GLY A 12 -6.89 -6.42 -12.32
CA GLY A 12 -5.47 -6.16 -12.08
C GLY A 12 -5.20 -4.72 -11.68
N ILE A 13 -5.84 -3.76 -12.36
CA ILE A 13 -5.71 -2.33 -12.02
C ILE A 13 -6.29 -2.04 -10.63
N THR A 14 -7.47 -2.58 -10.31
CA THR A 14 -8.07 -2.39 -8.98
C THR A 14 -7.17 -2.97 -7.88
N LEU A 15 -6.64 -4.17 -8.06
CA LEU A 15 -5.71 -4.79 -7.11
C LEU A 15 -4.43 -3.96 -6.93
N GLY A 16 -3.85 -3.45 -8.02
CA GLY A 16 -2.69 -2.57 -7.97
C GLY A 16 -2.97 -1.25 -7.26
N ALA A 17 -4.15 -0.67 -7.47
CA ALA A 17 -4.57 0.55 -6.80
C ALA A 17 -4.77 0.33 -5.29
N GLU A 18 -5.42 -0.77 -4.89
CA GLU A 18 -5.57 -1.14 -3.48
C GLU A 18 -4.21 -1.39 -2.81
N PHE A 19 -3.30 -2.08 -3.50
CA PHE A 19 -1.93 -2.29 -3.02
C PHE A 19 -1.23 -0.95 -2.76
N ALA A 20 -1.24 -0.05 -3.75
CA ALA A 20 -0.61 1.26 -3.62
C ALA A 20 -1.24 2.08 -2.49
N LEU A 21 -2.57 2.04 -2.35
CA LEU A 21 -3.29 2.77 -1.31
C LEU A 21 -2.86 2.31 0.09
N ILE A 22 -2.75 1.01 0.34
CA ILE A 22 -2.30 0.46 1.63
C ILE A 22 -0.91 0.98 1.98
N VAL A 23 0.02 0.95 1.02
CA VAL A 23 1.39 1.42 1.22
C VAL A 23 1.42 2.91 1.54
N VAL A 24 0.72 3.71 0.73
CA VAL A 24 0.65 5.17 0.90
C VAL A 24 0.06 5.55 2.26
N VAL A 25 -1.04 4.91 2.67
CA VAL A 25 -1.68 5.16 3.96
C VAL A 25 -0.72 4.89 5.13
N LEU A 26 0.03 3.80 5.08
CA LEU A 26 0.96 3.45 6.16
C LEU A 26 2.20 4.35 6.19
N ILE A 27 2.70 4.79 5.03
CA ILE A 27 3.74 5.83 4.96
C ILE A 27 3.27 7.12 5.62
N PHE A 28 2.06 7.60 5.28
CA PHE A 28 1.50 8.81 5.86
C PHE A 28 1.25 8.66 7.36
N LEU A 29 0.75 7.51 7.82
CA LEU A 29 0.59 7.25 9.24
C LEU A 29 1.93 7.37 9.98
N GLY A 30 2.99 6.75 9.44
CA GLY A 30 4.34 6.84 9.96
C GLY A 30 4.86 8.29 10.00
N TYR A 31 4.63 9.06 8.93
CA TYR A 31 4.95 10.49 8.90
C TYR A 31 4.23 11.25 10.03
N PHE A 32 2.91 11.11 10.13
CA PHE A 32 2.11 11.87 11.10
C PHE A 32 2.51 11.57 12.55
N LEU A 33 2.84 10.31 12.84
CA LEU A 33 3.32 9.91 14.17
C LEU A 33 4.71 10.50 14.46
N GLY A 34 5.64 10.41 13.51
CA GLY A 34 7.00 10.90 13.71
C GLY A 34 7.13 12.42 13.68
N ALA A 35 6.31 13.10 12.88
CA ALA A 35 6.30 14.56 12.75
C ALA A 35 5.90 15.28 14.03
N LYS A 36 5.25 14.59 14.98
CA LYS A 36 4.96 15.13 16.33
C LYS A 36 6.23 15.25 17.20
N ILE A 37 7.31 14.57 16.82
CA ILE A 37 8.56 14.53 17.58
C ILE A 37 9.63 15.37 16.86
N SER A 38 9.97 15.02 15.62
CA SER A 38 10.90 15.78 14.78
C SER A 38 10.80 15.35 13.31
N GLU A 39 11.40 16.13 12.41
CA GLU A 39 11.48 15.79 10.99
C GLU A 39 12.25 14.49 10.74
N SER A 40 13.35 14.27 11.49
CA SER A 40 14.13 13.03 11.39
C SER A 40 13.31 11.81 11.81
N VAL A 41 12.51 11.93 12.87
CA VAL A 41 11.62 10.84 13.32
C VAL A 41 10.46 10.64 12.34
N ALA A 42 9.98 11.69 11.67
CA ALA A 42 9.00 11.58 10.59
C ALA A 42 9.55 10.74 9.41
N MET A 43 10.80 10.96 9.00
CA MET A 43 11.43 10.14 7.95
C MET A 43 11.59 8.68 8.35
N ILE A 44 11.97 8.41 9.60
CA ILE A 44 12.04 7.04 10.13
C ILE A 44 10.64 6.41 10.13
N GLY A 45 9.63 7.14 10.59
CA GLY A 45 8.24 6.70 10.59
C GLY A 45 7.72 6.38 9.19
N MET A 46 7.99 7.23 8.20
CA MET A 46 7.66 6.98 6.80
C MET A 46 8.33 5.71 6.27
N THR A 47 9.60 5.49 6.61
CA THR A 47 10.37 4.31 6.18
C THR A 47 9.76 3.03 6.76
N ILE A 48 9.48 3.02 8.07
CA ILE A 48 8.81 1.88 8.73
C ILE A 48 7.42 1.66 8.14
N GLY A 49 6.66 2.74 7.92
CA GLY A 49 5.35 2.71 7.28
C GLY A 49 5.38 2.10 5.89
N ALA A 50 6.41 2.41 5.08
CA ALA A 50 6.60 1.82 3.75
C ALA A 50 6.84 0.29 3.85
N PHE A 51 7.72 -0.16 4.74
CA PHE A 51 7.98 -1.59 4.93
C PHE A 51 6.74 -2.35 5.40
N LEU A 52 6.03 -1.81 6.40
CA LEU A 52 4.78 -2.41 6.89
C LEU A 52 3.70 -2.41 5.80
N GLY A 53 3.62 -1.33 5.02
CA GLY A 53 2.72 -1.21 3.88
C GLY A 53 2.96 -2.28 2.83
N LEU A 54 4.21 -2.45 2.42
CA LEU A 54 4.60 -3.47 1.45
C LEU A 54 4.32 -4.88 1.99
N ALA A 55 4.65 -5.16 3.25
CA ALA A 55 4.40 -6.46 3.88
C ALA A 55 2.90 -6.79 3.93
N LEU A 56 2.07 -5.86 4.42
CA LEU A 56 0.63 -6.05 4.53
C LEU A 56 -0.04 -6.17 3.16
N ALA A 57 0.31 -5.30 2.22
CA ALA A 57 -0.26 -5.33 0.88
C ALA A 57 0.12 -6.62 0.13
N THR A 58 1.36 -7.08 0.28
CA THR A 58 1.82 -8.36 -0.27
C THR A 58 1.09 -9.54 0.37
N TYR A 59 0.93 -9.54 1.69
CA TYR A 59 0.18 -10.58 2.40
C TYR A 59 -1.28 -10.66 1.92
N GLN A 60 -1.95 -9.52 1.74
CA GLN A 60 -3.31 -9.48 1.21
C GLN A 60 -3.37 -9.95 -0.24
N LEU A 61 -2.39 -9.60 -1.06
CA LEU A 61 -2.31 -10.05 -2.45
C LEU A 61 -2.18 -11.58 -2.51
N ILE A 62 -1.27 -12.16 -1.72
CA ILE A 62 -1.08 -13.62 -1.63
C ILE A 62 -2.39 -14.30 -1.22
N LYS A 63 -3.09 -13.78 -0.20
CA LYS A 63 -4.38 -14.32 0.26
C LYS A 63 -5.52 -14.26 -0.77
N ARG A 64 -5.46 -13.34 -1.74
CA ARG A 64 -6.50 -13.18 -2.77
C ARG A 64 -6.22 -13.96 -4.05
N VAL A 65 -4.95 -14.30 -4.29
CA VAL A 65 -4.51 -14.98 -5.51
C VAL A 65 -4.22 -16.47 -5.25
N GLY A 66 -3.77 -16.82 -4.05
CA GLY A 66 -3.51 -18.19 -3.61
C GLY A 66 -4.75 -18.93 -3.13
#